data_AF-A0A964R532-F1
#
_entry.id   AF-A0A964R532-F1
#
_cell.length_a   1.000
_cell.length_b   1.000
_cell.length_c   1.000
_cell.angle_alpha   90.00
_cell.angle_beta   90.00
_cell.angle_gamma   90.00
#
_symmetry.space_group_name_H-M   'P 1'
#
loop_
_entity.id
_entity.type
_entity.pdbx_description
1 polymer ?
#
loop_
_entity_poly.entity_id
_entity_poly.type
_entity_poly.pdbx_seq_one_letter_code
_entity_poly.pdbx_strand_id
1 'polypeptide(L)'
;MKQLSDKLRQFIADSKWTFAKTYAPRWPHEYIVQRHVDNKLFLQLARHIDTHGYESHFYDAQQTYLDYDGHTYWHMGDIINRCLEADTYHRREKDGRLPEERKL
;
A
#
# COMPACT_ATOMS: atom_id res chain seq x y z
N MET A 1 -9.43 -12.26 -8.21
CA MET A 1 -9.09 -11.68 -6.90
C MET A 1 -10.28 -11.85 -5.95
N LYS A 2 -10.05 -12.24 -4.70
CA LYS A 2 -11.12 -12.31 -3.70
C LYS A 2 -11.45 -10.90 -3.21
N GLN A 3 -12.73 -10.55 -3.27
CA GLN A 3 -13.22 -9.23 -2.87
C GLN A 3 -12.98 -8.97 -1.36
N LEU A 4 -12.66 -7.72 -1.00
CA LEU A 4 -12.64 -7.29 0.40
C LEU A 4 -14.05 -7.40 1.00
N SER A 5 -14.13 -7.81 2.27
CA SER A 5 -15.39 -7.80 3.02
C SER A 5 -15.81 -6.36 3.34
N ASP A 6 -17.11 -6.12 3.54
CA ASP A 6 -17.63 -4.79 3.86
C ASP A 6 -16.98 -4.20 5.13
N LYS A 7 -16.66 -5.05 6.11
CA LYS A 7 -15.92 -4.64 7.31
C LYS A 7 -14.52 -4.10 6.99
N LEU A 8 -13.81 -4.73 6.07
CA LEU A 8 -12.49 -4.25 5.64
C LEU A 8 -12.59 -2.98 4.78
N ARG A 9 -13.62 -2.87 3.93
CA ARG A 9 -13.88 -1.64 3.16
C ARG A 9 -14.16 -0.46 4.08
N GLN A 10 -15.03 -0.66 5.08
CA GLN A 10 -15.34 0.35 6.08
C GLN A 10 -14.10 0.71 6.91
N PHE A 11 -13.32 -0.28 7.34
CA PHE A 11 -12.05 -0.06 8.04
C PHE A 11 -11.08 0.82 7.25
N ILE A 12 -10.91 0.56 5.95
CA ILE A 12 -10.05 1.37 5.08
C ILE A 12 -10.54 2.81 4.98
N ALA A 13 -11.87 2.99 4.81
CA ALA A 13 -12.50 4.29 4.68
C ALA A 13 -12.40 5.13 5.96
N ASP A 14 -12.58 4.51 7.12
CA ASP A 14 -12.57 5.19 8.44
C ASP A 14 -11.16 5.39 9.01
N SER A 15 -10.17 4.67 8.47
CA SER A 15 -8.79 4.75 8.94
C SER A 15 -8.19 6.13 8.70
N LYS A 16 -7.52 6.67 9.72
CA LYS A 16 -6.71 7.89 9.58
C LYS A 16 -5.33 7.55 9.02
N TRP A 17 -5.18 7.74 7.72
CA TRP A 17 -3.93 7.53 7.00
C TRP A 17 -2.92 8.65 7.31
N THR A 18 -1.67 8.27 7.54
CA THR A 18 -0.56 9.20 7.81
C THR A 18 0.29 9.34 6.56
N PHE A 19 0.44 10.56 6.04
CA PHE A 19 1.26 10.83 4.87
C PHE A 19 2.77 10.78 5.17
N ALA A 20 3.51 9.99 4.39
CA ALA A 20 4.95 9.79 4.57
C ALA A 20 5.79 10.91 3.92
N LYS A 21 5.96 12.02 4.65
CA LYS A 21 6.65 13.23 4.15
C LYS A 21 8.08 13.00 3.64
N THR A 22 8.83 12.10 4.28
CA THR A 22 10.24 11.81 3.94
C THR A 22 10.39 11.33 2.49
N TYR A 23 9.44 10.55 2.01
CA TYR A 23 9.48 9.92 0.68
C TYR A 23 8.62 10.63 -0.36
N ALA A 24 7.73 11.52 0.08
CA ALA A 24 6.77 12.24 -0.75
C ALA A 24 7.31 12.83 -2.06
N PRO A 25 8.53 13.41 -2.14
CA PRO A 25 9.04 13.94 -3.41
C PRO A 25 9.21 12.89 -4.52
N ARG A 26 9.32 11.61 -4.16
CA ARG A 26 9.64 10.53 -5.09
C ARG A 26 8.61 9.41 -5.06
N TRP A 27 8.18 9.02 -3.88
CA TRP A 27 7.23 7.93 -3.65
C TRP A 27 6.17 8.40 -2.65
N PRO A 28 5.21 9.24 -3.08
CA PRO A 28 4.12 9.68 -2.23
C PRO A 28 3.26 8.47 -1.83
N HIS A 29 3.15 8.25 -0.52
CA HIS A 29 2.33 7.20 0.04
C HIS A 29 1.86 7.61 1.43
N GLU A 30 0.86 6.88 1.91
CA GLU A 30 0.34 6.98 3.25
C GLU A 30 0.41 5.64 3.95
N TYR A 31 0.28 5.65 5.26
CA TYR A 31 0.30 4.42 6.06
C TYR A 31 -0.59 4.49 7.30
N ILE A 32 -0.97 3.32 7.78
CA ILE A 32 -1.53 3.09 9.11
C ILE A 32 -0.59 2.21 9.92
N VAL A 33 -0.53 2.45 11.23
CA VAL A 33 0.29 1.66 12.16
C VAL A 33 -0.65 0.80 13.01
N GLN A 34 -0.36 -0.48 13.11
CA GLN A 34 -1.17 -1.50 13.79
C GLN A 34 -1.65 -1.06 15.18
N ARG A 35 -0.75 -0.49 16.00
CA ARG A 35 -1.06 -0.06 17.37
C ARG A 35 -2.00 1.16 17.46
N HIS A 36 -2.27 1.85 16.35
CA HIS A 36 -3.11 3.06 16.32
C HIS A 36 -4.50 2.82 15.71
N VAL A 37 -4.80 1.59 15.31
CA VAL A 37 -6.07 1.21 14.67
C VAL A 37 -6.64 -0.05 15.33
N ASP A 38 -7.83 -0.49 14.92
CA ASP A 38 -8.36 -1.78 15.36
C ASP A 38 -7.41 -2.91 14.90
N ASN A 39 -6.73 -3.52 15.87
CA ASN A 39 -5.72 -4.54 15.62
C ASN A 39 -6.27 -5.77 14.87
N LYS A 40 -7.53 -6.14 15.13
CA LYS A 40 -8.14 -7.32 14.49
C LYS A 40 -8.42 -7.03 13.01
N LEU A 41 -8.92 -5.83 12.70
CA LEU A 41 -9.17 -5.41 11.32
C LEU A 41 -7.87 -5.17 10.56
N PHE A 42 -6.83 -4.62 11.21
CA PHE A 42 -5.48 -4.50 10.64
C PHE A 42 -4.95 -5.87 10.21
N LEU A 43 -4.93 -6.85 11.13
CA LEU A 43 -4.42 -8.19 10.85
C LEU A 43 -5.23 -8.92 9.76
N GLN A 44 -6.55 -8.67 9.71
CA GLN A 44 -7.39 -9.21 8.63
C GLN A 44 -7.06 -8.59 7.27
N LEU A 45 -6.83 -7.27 7.21
CA LEU A 45 -6.43 -6.60 5.97
C LEU A 45 -5.04 -7.05 5.52
N ALA A 46 -4.06 -7.08 6.43
CA ALA A 46 -2.70 -7.57 6.17
C ALA A 46 -2.74 -8.99 5.58
N ARG A 47 -3.45 -9.91 6.24
CA ARG A 47 -3.63 -11.27 5.74
C ARG A 47 -4.31 -11.30 4.37
N HIS A 48 -5.29 -10.45 4.13
CA HIS A 48 -6.00 -10.39 2.85
C HIS A 48 -5.06 -9.94 1.72
N ILE A 49 -4.22 -8.93 1.98
CA ILE A 49 -3.16 -8.47 1.04
C ILE A 49 -2.20 -9.63 0.75
N ASP A 50 -1.63 -10.24 1.80
CA ASP A 50 -0.61 -11.30 1.65
C ASP A 50 -1.14 -12.55 0.92
N THR A 51 -2.44 -12.83 0.99
CA THR A 51 -3.04 -14.05 0.42
C THR A 51 -3.72 -13.86 -0.93
N HIS A 52 -4.16 -12.65 -1.26
CA HIS A 52 -4.92 -12.39 -2.50
C HIS A 52 -4.33 -11.28 -3.37
N GLY A 53 -3.29 -10.60 -2.89
CA GLY A 53 -2.53 -9.65 -3.69
C GLY A 53 -1.76 -10.32 -4.83
N TYR A 54 -1.13 -9.50 -5.64
CA TYR A 54 -0.22 -9.92 -6.70
C TYR A 54 1.20 -9.52 -6.33
N GLU A 55 2.18 -10.32 -6.75
CA GLU A 55 3.59 -9.98 -6.58
C GLU A 55 4.02 -8.98 -7.65
N SER A 56 4.74 -7.95 -7.24
CA SER A 56 5.46 -7.05 -8.14
C SER A 56 6.75 -6.60 -7.47
N HIS A 57 7.47 -5.69 -8.11
CA HIS A 57 8.74 -5.19 -7.60
C HIS A 57 8.68 -3.69 -7.28
N PHE A 58 9.42 -3.31 -6.25
CA PHE A 58 9.81 -1.94 -5.97
C PHE A 58 11.33 -1.87 -6.04
N TYR A 59 11.86 -1.36 -7.16
CA TYR A 59 13.26 -1.61 -7.55
C TYR A 59 13.57 -3.12 -7.52
N ASP A 60 14.59 -3.55 -6.78
CA ASP A 60 14.98 -4.97 -6.70
C ASP A 60 14.20 -5.75 -5.62
N ALA A 61 13.33 -5.10 -4.84
CA ALA A 61 12.59 -5.74 -3.76
C ALA A 61 11.26 -6.29 -4.29
N GLN A 62 11.01 -7.59 -4.07
CA GLN A 62 9.68 -8.16 -4.30
C GLN A 62 8.72 -7.77 -3.17
N GLN A 63 7.49 -7.42 -3.53
CA GLN A 63 6.45 -7.03 -2.61
C GLN A 63 5.08 -7.52 -3.11
N THR A 64 4.22 -7.92 -2.18
CA THR A 64 2.82 -8.25 -2.47
C THR A 64 1.97 -6.98 -2.40
N TYR A 65 1.20 -6.74 -3.46
CA TYR A 65 0.34 -5.59 -3.63
C TYR A 65 -1.12 -5.98 -3.80
N LEU A 66 -2.03 -5.14 -3.32
CA LEU A 66 -3.46 -5.27 -3.55
C LEU A 66 -4.01 -3.96 -4.09
N ASP A 67 -4.64 -3.98 -5.25
CA ASP A 67 -5.34 -2.82 -5.80
C ASP A 67 -6.78 -2.76 -5.29
N TYR A 68 -7.17 -1.61 -4.78
CA TYR A 68 -8.53 -1.35 -4.31
C TYR A 68 -8.84 0.16 -4.31
N ASP A 69 -9.92 0.53 -4.98
CA ASP A 69 -10.49 1.89 -4.94
C ASP A 69 -9.47 3.00 -5.28
N GLY A 70 -8.77 2.84 -6.41
CA GLY A 70 -7.79 3.81 -6.91
C GLY A 70 -6.45 3.81 -6.16
N HIS A 71 -6.29 2.93 -5.17
CA HIS A 71 -5.08 2.79 -4.36
C HIS A 71 -4.47 1.40 -4.47
N THR A 72 -3.15 1.35 -4.37
CA THR A 72 -2.39 0.12 -4.24
C THR A 72 -1.86 0.00 -2.81
N TYR A 73 -2.17 -1.11 -2.14
CA TYR A 73 -1.84 -1.38 -0.74
C TYR A 73 -0.72 -2.40 -0.62
N TRP A 74 0.13 -2.27 0.40
CA TRP A 74 1.11 -3.29 0.76
C TRP A 74 1.35 -3.33 2.27
N HIS A 75 1.60 -4.54 2.77
CA HIS A 75 1.84 -4.81 4.18
C HIS A 75 3.34 -4.97 4.46
N MET A 76 3.82 -4.33 5.52
CA MET A 76 5.19 -4.45 6.03
C MET A 76 5.18 -4.42 7.57
N GLY A 77 5.32 -5.57 8.21
CA GLY A 77 5.44 -5.66 9.67
C GLY A 77 4.20 -5.12 10.40
N ASP A 78 4.36 -4.04 11.18
CA ASP A 78 3.27 -3.39 11.92
C ASP A 78 2.64 -2.23 11.14
N ILE A 79 2.88 -2.14 9.83
CA ILE A 79 2.41 -1.06 8.96
C ILE A 79 1.70 -1.63 7.73
N ILE A 80 0.57 -1.00 7.37
CA ILE A 80 -0.02 -1.14 6.02
C ILE A 80 0.11 0.21 5.34
N ASN A 81 0.70 0.19 4.15
CA ASN A 81 0.92 1.35 3.32
C ASN A 81 -0.07 1.36 2.16
N ARG A 82 -0.31 2.55 1.59
CA ARG A 82 -1.00 2.73 0.32
C ARG A 82 -0.44 3.89 -0.48
N CYS A 83 -0.49 3.81 -1.80
CA CYS A 83 -0.31 4.95 -2.69
C CYS A 83 -1.42 4.96 -3.73
N LEU A 84 -1.52 6.03 -4.53
CA LEU A 84 -2.35 6.01 -5.73
C LEU A 84 -1.82 4.94 -6.69
N GLU A 85 -2.70 4.25 -7.40
CA GLU A 85 -2.29 3.25 -8.43
C GLU A 85 -1.33 3.88 -9.47
N ALA A 86 -1.56 5.16 -9.79
CA ALA A 86 -0.72 5.97 -10.67
C ALA A 86 0.72 6.16 -10.14
N ASP A 87 0.95 6.00 -8.84
CA ASP A 87 2.23 6.22 -8.18
C ASP A 87 2.97 4.93 -7.82
N THR A 88 2.43 3.77 -8.21
CA THR A 88 3.17 2.50 -8.12
C THR A 88 4.43 2.52 -8.99
N TYR A 89 5.45 1.76 -8.57
CA TYR A 89 6.72 1.65 -9.31
C TYR A 89 6.50 1.24 -10.76
N HIS A 90 5.82 0.11 -11.00
CA HIS A 90 5.55 -0.39 -12.35
C HIS A 90 4.81 0.64 -13.22
N ARG A 91 3.86 1.38 -12.65
CA ARG A 91 3.12 2.39 -13.42
C ARG A 91 4.03 3.56 -13.79
N ARG A 92 4.83 4.05 -12.84
CA ARG A 92 5.80 5.12 -13.10
C ARG A 92 6.87 4.69 -14.09
N GLU A 93 7.34 3.45 -14.04
CA GLU A 93 8.26 2.87 -15.02
C GLU A 93 7.65 2.89 -16.42
N LYS A 94 6.44 2.35 -16.56
CA LYS A 94 5.72 2.33 -17.84
C LYS A 94 5.48 3.72 -18.41
N ASP A 95 5.26 4.71 -17.54
CA ASP A 95 4.98 6.08 -17.93
C ASP A 95 6.25 6.95 -18.08
N GLY A 96 7.45 6.41 -17.84
CA GLY A 96 8.70 7.18 -17.86
C GLY A 96 8.82 8.23 -16.75
N ARG A 97 8.16 8.00 -15.61
CA ARG A 97 8.08 8.89 -14.44
C ARG A 97 8.87 8.37 -13.22
N LEU A 98 9.81 7.45 -13.43
CA LEU A 98 10.71 7.03 -12.35
C LEU A 98 11.57 8.23 -11.90
N PRO A 99 11.80 8.40 -10.58
CA PRO A 99 12.76 9.38 -10.10
C PRO A 99 14.17 9.11 -10.66
N GLU A 100 14.94 10.18 -10.94
CA GLU A 100 16.32 10.08 -11.45
C GLU A 100 17.26 9.35 -10.48
N GLU A 101 17.01 9.46 -9.17
CA GLU A 101 17.84 8.86 -8.13
C GLU A 101 17.07 7.81 -7.32
N ARG A 102 17.64 6.60 -7.29
CA ARG A 102 17.25 5.56 -6.32
C ARG A 102 17.81 5.92 -4.94
N LYS A 103 17.01 6.62 -4.11
CA LYS A 103 17.27 6.68 -2.66
C LYS A 103 16.05 6.15 -1.91
N LEU A 104 16.30 5.13 -1.10
CA LEU A 104 15.37 4.52 -0.16
C LEU A 104 15.23 5.35 1.12
#